data_AF-A0A6M3JE17-F1
#
_entry.id   AF-A0A6M3JE17-F1
#
_cell.length_a   1.000
_cell.length_b   1.000
_cell.length_c   1.000
_cell.angle_alpha   90.00
_cell.angle_beta   90.00
_cell.angle_gamma   90.00
#
_symmetry.space_group_name_H-M   'P 1'
#
loop_
_entity.id
_entity.type
_entity.pdbx_description
1 polymer ?
#
loop_
_entity_poly.entity_id
_entity_poly.type
_entity_poly.pdbx_seq_one_letter_code
_entity_poly.pdbx_strand_id
1 'polypeptide(L)' 'TAEGLVLPNTVGWLYLNSLTTAKDLVLPNTVGELYLNRLTTAEKDKLRKKYPKITIY' A
#
# COMPACT_ATOMS: atom_id res chain seq x y z
N THR A 1 1.92 13.54 9.56
CA THR A 1 0.69 12.74 9.69
C THR A 1 -0.09 12.88 8.41
N ALA A 2 -0.73 11.81 7.91
CA ALA A 2 -1.55 11.82 6.69
C ALA A 2 -3.05 11.78 7.06
N GLU A 3 -3.42 12.53 8.10
CA GLU A 3 -4.82 12.60 8.55
C GLU A 3 -5.65 13.34 7.48
N GLY A 4 -6.74 12.72 7.03
CA GLY A 4 -7.61 13.27 5.99
C GLY A 4 -7.18 12.96 4.55
N LEU A 5 -6.20 12.09 4.32
CA LEU A 5 -5.81 11.68 2.97
C LEU A 5 -6.90 10.80 2.33
N VAL A 6 -7.72 11.38 1.45
CA VAL A 6 -8.65 10.65 0.59
C VAL A 6 -7.92 10.32 -0.71
N LEU A 7 -7.59 9.04 -0.90
CA LEU A 7 -7.00 8.59 -2.15
C LEU A 7 -8.09 8.50 -3.24
N PRO A 8 -7.78 8.86 -4.49
CA PRO A 8 -8.69 8.62 -5.60
C PRO A 8 -8.92 7.12 -5.78
N ASN A 9 -10.03 6.76 -6.44
CA ASN A 9 -10.41 5.35 -6.68
C ASN A 9 -9.34 4.57 -7.44
N THR A 10 -8.58 5.26 -8.30
CA THR A 10 -7.53 4.69 -9.15
C THR A 10 -6.25 5.48 -8.96
N VAL A 11 -5.17 4.77 -8.67
CA VAL A 11 -3.81 5.30 -8.55
C VAL A 11 -2.89 4.50 -9.46
N GLY A 12 -2.08 5.18 -10.28
CA GLY A 12 -1.06 4.51 -11.09
C GLY A 12 0.06 3.96 -10.21
N TRP A 13 0.76 4.86 -9.52
CA TRP A 13 1.85 4.53 -8.61
C TRP A 13 1.65 5.17 -7.24
N LEU A 14 1.88 4.39 -6.17
CA LEU A 14 1.78 4.85 -4.79
C LEU A 14 3.09 4.53 -4.05
N TYR A 15 3.72 5.56 -3.48
CA TYR A 15 4.97 5.43 -2.74
C TYR A 15 4.72 5.71 -1.26
N LEU A 16 4.78 4.68 -0.41
CA LEU A 16 4.63 4.80 1.05
C LEU A 16 5.95 4.45 1.74
N ASN A 17 7.05 5.07 1.28
CA ASN A 17 8.41 4.72 1.67
C ASN A 17 8.74 5.01 3.14
N SER A 18 7.95 5.82 3.84
CA SER A 18 8.12 6.11 5.27
C SER A 18 7.28 5.19 6.17
N LEU A 19 6.47 4.29 5.59
CA LEU A 19 5.60 3.41 6.34
C LEU A 19 6.42 2.29 7.00
N THR A 20 6.38 2.23 8.32
CA THR A 20 7.09 1.21 9.13
C THR A 20 6.20 0.05 9.54
N THR A 21 4.87 0.17 9.36
CA THR A 21 3.93 -0.93 9.56
C THR A 21 2.72 -0.83 8.63
N ALA A 22 2.20 -1.98 8.21
CA ALA A 22 0.98 -2.07 7.38
C ALA A 22 -0.33 -2.09 8.20
N LYS A 23 -0.26 -1.93 9.52
CA LYS A 23 -1.44 -1.98 10.38
C LYS A 23 -2.47 -0.91 9.94
N ASP A 24 -3.70 -1.36 9.73
CA ASP A 24 -4.84 -0.53 9.31
C ASP A 24 -4.68 0.19 7.95
N LEU A 25 -3.73 -0.25 7.11
CA LEU A 25 -3.56 0.28 5.76
C LEU A 25 -4.75 -0.09 4.86
N VAL A 26 -5.44 0.94 4.37
CA VAL A 26 -6.51 0.87 3.36
C VAL A 26 -5.95 1.40 2.04
N LEU A 27 -6.00 0.57 1.00
CA LEU A 27 -5.55 0.93 -0.34
C LEU A 27 -6.76 1.29 -1.23
N PRO A 28 -6.55 2.11 -2.29
CA PRO A 28 -7.54 2.35 -3.33
C PRO A 28 -8.02 1.06 -4.00
N ASN A 29 -9.17 1.15 -4.67
CA ASN A 29 -9.74 0.04 -5.44
C ASN A 29 -8.80 -0.43 -6.56
N THR A 30 -8.03 0.48 -7.14
CA THR A 30 -7.04 0.16 -8.16
C THR A 30 -5.74 0.89 -7.86
N VAL A 31 -4.67 0.11 -7.67
CA VAL A 31 -3.29 0.61 -7.59
C VAL A 31 -2.47 -0.21 -8.57
N GLY A 32 -1.80 0.45 -9.52
CA GLY A 32 -0.90 -0.24 -10.46
C GLY A 32 0.31 -0.80 -9.74
N GLU A 33 1.11 0.09 -9.15
CA GLU A 33 2.31 -0.29 -8.38
C GLU A 33 2.34 0.41 -7.01
N LEU A 34 2.63 -0.39 -5.98
CA LEU A 34 2.77 0.09 -4.60
C LEU A 34 4.18 -0.20 -4.09
N TYR A 35 4.91 0.85 -3.72
CA TYR A 35 6.28 0.77 -3.21
C TYR A 35 6.30 0.90 -1.69
N LEU A 36 6.78 -0.14 -1.00
CA LEU A 36 6.81 -0.27 0.46
C LEU A 36 8.21 -0.58 0.97
N ASN A 37 9.17 0.31 0.69
CA ASN A 37 10.60 0.05 0.90
C ASN A 37 11.01 -0.25 2.36
N ARG A 38 10.21 0.18 3.35
CA ARG A 38 10.52 0.02 4.78
C ARG A 38 9.71 -1.07 5.50
N LEU A 39 8.77 -1.73 4.81
CA LEU A 39 8.01 -2.82 5.40
C LEU A 39 8.77 -4.14 5.33
N THR A 40 8.56 -4.99 6.34
CA THR A 40 9.10 -6.35 6.34
C THR A 40 8.46 -7.20 5.24
N THR A 41 9.17 -8.22 4.74
CA THR A 41 8.62 -9.16 3.75
C THR A 41 7.31 -9.80 4.24
N ALA A 42 7.23 -10.14 5.54
CA ALA A 42 6.04 -10.72 6.14
C ALA A 42 4.82 -9.77 6.07
N GLU A 43 5.02 -8.46 6.25
CA GLU A 43 3.95 -7.48 6.09
C GLU A 43 3.55 -7.30 4.62
N LYS A 44 4.52 -7.27 3.70
CA LYS A 44 4.26 -7.25 2.26
C LYS A 44 3.42 -8.46 1.83
N ASP A 45 3.72 -9.65 2.34
CA ASP A 45 2.98 -10.88 2.00
C ASP A 45 1.55 -10.88 2.55
N LYS A 46 1.32 -10.33 3.75
CA LYS A 46 -0.04 -10.11 4.27
C LYS A 46 -0.83 -9.18 3.34
N LEU A 47 -0.21 -8.11 2.86
CA LEU A 47 -0.83 -7.17 1.94
C LEU A 47 -1.12 -7.79 0.57
N ARG A 48 -0.20 -8.59 0.01
CA ARG A 48 -0.42 -9.32 -1.24
C ARG A 48 -1.62 -10.26 -1.16
N LYS A 49 -1.80 -10.93 -0.02
CA LYS A 49 -2.99 -11.79 0.23
C LYS A 49 -4.27 -10.97 0.36
N LYS A 50 -4.21 -9.81 1.03
CA LYS A 50 -5.36 -8.91 1.23
C LYS A 50 -5.77 -8.20 -0.07
N TYR A 51 -4.80 -7.86 -0.92
CA TYR A 51 -4.97 -7.10 -2.15
C TYR A 51 -4.32 -7.81 -3.34
N PRO A 52 -4.88 -8.95 -3.81
CA PRO A 52 -4.24 -9.81 -4.81
C PRO A 52 -4.13 -9.18 -6.21
N LYS A 53 -4.81 -8.07 -6.45
CA LYS A 53 -4.79 -7.33 -7.73
C LYS A 53 -3.73 -6.23 -7.77
N ILE A 54 -3.05 -5.96 -6.66
CA ILE A 54 -2.05 -4.88 -6.55
C ILE A 54 -0.65 -5.49 -6.58
N THR A 55 0.21 -4.94 -7.42
CA THR A 55 1.63 -5.32 -7.43
C THR A 55 2.38 -4.53 -6.35
N ILE A 56 3.01 -5.25 -5.41
CA ILE A 56 3.70 -4.68 -4.25
C ILE A 56 5.21 -4.92 -4.38
N TYR A 57 5.96 -3.82 -4.36
CA TYR A 57 7.41 -3.73 -4.45
C TYR A 57 8.05 -3.46 -3.08
#